data_AF-A0A669E828-F1
#
_entry.id   AF-A0A669E828-F1
#
_cell.length_a   1.000
_cell.length_b   1.000
_cell.length_c   1.000
_cell.angle_alpha   90.00
_cell.angle_beta   90.00
_cell.angle_gamma   90.00
#
_symmetry.space_group_name_H-M   'P 1'
#
loop_
_entity.id
_entity.type
_entity.pdbx_description
1 polymer ?
#
loop_
_entity_poly.entity_id
_entity_poly.type
_entity_poly.pdbx_seq_one_letter_code
_entity_poly.pdbx_strand_id
1 'polypeptide(L)'
;MDSIPAGRDSTSSPNSKQELSYPSTNLKPNQVGETVLYGIPIVSLVIDGQERLCLAQISNTLLKNYSYNEIHNRRVALGITCVQCTPVQLEILRRAGAMPISSRRCGMITKREAERLCKSFLGAHSPPKLPENFAFDVSHECAWGSRGSFIPARYNSSRAKCIKCSYCNMYFSPNKFIFHSHRTPESKYTQPDAANFNSWRRHLKLTDKGSPTEILHAWEDVKAMFNGGSRKRTLPGSGSESSSPLKSHEPSRPQSSPEIPTFIFLPLFKKKS
;
A
#
# COMPACT_ATOMS: atom_id res chain seq x y z
N MET A 1 -69.24 -23.88 -40.63
CA MET A 1 -68.79 -22.51 -40.34
C MET A 1 -68.87 -22.30 -38.83
N ASP A 2 -67.84 -22.35 -38.00
CA ASP A 2 -66.54 -23.00 -37.97
C ASP A 2 -66.16 -23.01 -36.47
N SER A 3 -65.69 -24.15 -35.99
CA SER A 3 -64.70 -24.39 -34.92
C SER A 3 -64.68 -23.54 -33.63
N ILE A 4 -65.02 -24.18 -32.51
CA ILE A 4 -64.57 -23.86 -31.15
C ILE A 4 -63.35 -24.75 -30.85
N PRO A 5 -62.19 -24.24 -30.40
CA PRO A 5 -61.13 -25.09 -29.91
C PRO A 5 -61.16 -25.24 -28.38
N ALA A 6 -60.94 -26.47 -27.94
CA ALA A 6 -60.53 -26.85 -26.59
C ALA A 6 -59.00 -26.84 -26.49
N GLY A 7 -58.46 -26.54 -25.30
CA GLY A 7 -57.05 -26.69 -24.98
C GLY A 7 -56.76 -26.51 -23.49
N ARG A 8 -56.51 -27.63 -22.79
CA ARG A 8 -55.92 -27.76 -21.45
C ARG A 8 -54.47 -27.24 -21.47
N ASP A 9 -53.85 -26.74 -20.40
CA ASP A 9 -53.34 -27.54 -19.29
C ASP A 9 -53.06 -26.74 -18.00
N SER A 10 -53.21 -27.48 -16.90
CA SER A 10 -52.88 -27.19 -15.51
C SER A 10 -51.38 -27.14 -15.26
N THR A 11 -50.91 -26.32 -14.31
CA THR A 11 -50.27 -26.73 -13.04
C THR A 11 -49.33 -25.66 -12.43
N SER A 12 -49.72 -25.22 -11.24
CA SER A 12 -48.89 -24.94 -10.04
C SER A 12 -47.50 -24.31 -10.19
N SER A 13 -47.37 -23.06 -9.75
CA SER A 13 -46.12 -22.48 -9.27
C SER A 13 -45.97 -22.69 -7.75
N PRO A 14 -44.80 -23.13 -7.26
CA PRO A 14 -44.38 -22.84 -5.90
C PRO A 14 -43.05 -22.08 -5.86
N ASN A 15 -43.13 -20.89 -5.26
CA ASN A 15 -42.34 -20.42 -4.12
C ASN A 15 -40.78 -20.45 -4.13
N SER A 16 -40.25 -19.22 -4.02
CA SER A 16 -39.20 -18.75 -3.09
C SER A 16 -37.72 -19.18 -3.19
N LYS A 17 -36.91 -18.14 -3.46
CA LYS A 17 -35.81 -17.59 -2.63
C LYS A 17 -34.64 -18.51 -2.26
N GLN A 18 -33.45 -18.16 -2.78
CA GLN A 18 -32.30 -17.74 -1.98
C GLN A 18 -31.22 -17.11 -2.88
N GLU A 19 -31.41 -15.85 -3.26
CA GLU A 19 -30.29 -15.00 -3.66
C GLU A 19 -29.61 -14.54 -2.37
N LEU A 20 -28.35 -14.93 -2.20
CA LEU A 20 -27.48 -14.51 -1.11
C LEU A 20 -27.23 -13.00 -1.22
N SER A 21 -28.11 -12.20 -0.64
CA SER A 21 -27.86 -10.77 -0.45
C SER A 21 -26.77 -10.62 0.61
N TYR A 22 -25.57 -10.25 0.18
CA TYR A 22 -24.63 -9.53 1.03
C TYR A 22 -25.40 -8.37 1.72
N PRO A 23 -25.07 -8.00 2.97
CA PRO A 23 -25.52 -6.73 3.52
C PRO A 23 -24.80 -5.61 2.75
N SER A 24 -25.26 -5.32 1.54
CA SER A 24 -25.01 -4.06 0.87
C SER A 24 -25.75 -3.01 1.68
N THR A 25 -25.08 -2.46 2.69
CA THR A 25 -25.48 -1.17 3.25
C THR A 25 -25.67 -0.25 2.07
N ASN A 26 -26.92 0.15 1.80
CA ASN A 26 -27.28 0.99 0.67
C ASN A 26 -26.78 2.41 0.98
N LEU A 27 -25.46 2.60 0.89
CA LEU A 27 -24.79 3.84 1.24
C LEU A 27 -25.08 4.86 0.15
N LYS A 28 -25.79 5.92 0.51
CA LYS A 28 -26.13 6.97 -0.45
C LYS A 28 -24.85 7.74 -0.82
N PRO A 29 -24.62 8.02 -2.11
CA PRO A 29 -23.46 8.81 -2.53
C PRO A 29 -23.49 10.19 -1.88
N ASN A 30 -22.32 10.68 -1.49
CA ASN A 30 -22.13 11.95 -0.78
C ASN A 30 -22.84 12.04 0.59
N GLN A 31 -23.23 10.90 1.18
CA GLN A 31 -23.66 10.86 2.57
C GLN A 31 -22.48 11.21 3.48
N VAL A 32 -22.68 12.22 4.32
CA VAL A 32 -21.72 12.62 5.35
C VAL A 32 -21.87 11.71 6.56
N GLY A 33 -20.75 11.26 7.09
CA GLY A 33 -20.68 10.52 8.34
C GLY A 33 -19.51 11.01 9.19
N GLU A 34 -19.28 10.30 10.28
CA GLU A 34 -18.15 10.53 11.16
C GLU A 34 -17.58 9.17 11.57
N THR A 35 -16.26 9.06 11.57
CA THR A 35 -15.54 7.84 11.95
C THR A 35 -14.50 8.19 12.99
N VAL A 36 -14.50 7.47 14.11
CA VAL A 36 -13.48 7.62 15.15
C VAL A 36 -12.18 6.96 14.71
N LEU A 37 -11.10 7.75 14.68
CA LEU A 37 -9.75 7.34 14.33
C LEU A 37 -8.79 7.74 15.47
N TYR A 38 -8.23 6.75 16.17
CA TYR A 38 -7.42 6.94 17.39
C TYR A 38 -8.08 7.86 18.45
N GLY A 39 -9.39 7.69 18.65
CA GLY A 39 -10.17 8.48 19.62
C GLY A 39 -10.55 9.89 19.14
N ILE A 40 -10.14 10.30 17.94
CA ILE A 40 -10.54 11.57 17.32
C ILE A 40 -11.62 11.30 16.28
N PRO A 41 -12.77 11.97 16.33
CA PRO A 41 -13.76 11.88 15.27
C PRO A 41 -13.27 12.60 14.00
N ILE A 42 -13.34 11.90 12.87
CA ILE A 42 -12.94 12.40 11.55
C ILE A 42 -14.15 12.32 10.62
N VAL A 43 -14.42 13.39 9.89
CA VAL A 43 -15.55 13.44 8.95
C VAL A 43 -15.30 12.48 7.79
N SER A 44 -16.32 11.70 7.47
CA SER A 44 -16.35 10.75 6.37
C SER A 44 -17.36 11.15 5.30
N LEU A 45 -17.12 10.72 4.07
CA LEU A 45 -18.00 10.89 2.94
C LEU A 45 -18.04 9.60 2.12
N VAL A 46 -19.24 9.18 1.72
CA VAL A 46 -19.40 8.04 0.81
C VAL A 46 -19.10 8.48 -0.63
N ILE A 47 -18.03 7.93 -1.22
CA ILE A 47 -17.63 8.15 -2.61
C ILE A 47 -17.50 6.78 -3.28
N ASP A 48 -18.18 6.59 -4.41
CA ASP A 48 -18.22 5.32 -5.15
C ASP A 48 -18.64 4.11 -4.30
N GLY A 49 -19.63 4.31 -3.42
CA GLY A 49 -20.12 3.27 -2.50
C GLY A 49 -19.17 2.93 -1.35
N GLN A 50 -18.06 3.65 -1.20
CA GLN A 50 -17.08 3.42 -0.14
C GLN A 50 -16.95 4.65 0.76
N GLU A 51 -16.92 4.41 2.07
CA GLU A 51 -16.67 5.45 3.06
C GLU A 51 -15.19 5.89 3.03
N ARG A 52 -14.97 7.20 2.90
CA ARG A 52 -13.63 7.81 2.87
C ARG A 52 -13.55 8.98 3.82
N LEU A 53 -12.40 9.14 4.46
CA LEU A 53 -12.07 10.15 5.45
C LEU A 53 -11.29 11.31 4.83
N CYS A 54 -11.49 12.51 5.40
CA CYS A 54 -10.77 13.72 5.02
C CYS A 54 -9.28 13.66 5.42
N LEU A 55 -8.38 13.55 4.43
CA LEU A 55 -6.93 13.48 4.70
C LEU A 55 -6.40 14.77 5.34
N ALA A 56 -6.93 15.92 4.95
CA ALA A 56 -6.51 17.21 5.50
C ALA A 56 -6.92 17.35 6.98
N GLN A 57 -8.10 16.86 7.36
CA GLN A 57 -8.52 16.81 8.76
C GLN A 57 -7.60 15.88 9.58
N ILE A 58 -7.26 14.70 9.05
CA ILE A 58 -6.29 13.78 9.67
C ILE A 58 -4.93 14.46 9.84
N SER A 59 -4.46 15.17 8.81
CA SER A 59 -3.19 15.91 8.83
C SER A 59 -3.18 16.97 9.93
N ASN A 60 -4.28 17.70 10.12
CA ASN A 60 -4.36 18.82 11.07
C ASN A 60 -4.68 18.38 12.51
N THR A 61 -5.05 17.13 12.72
CA THR A 61 -5.41 16.59 14.04
C THR A 61 -4.36 15.60 14.53
N LEU A 62 -4.39 14.38 14.00
CA LEU A 62 -3.56 13.25 14.41
C LEU A 62 -2.09 13.40 14.00
N LEU A 63 -1.83 14.10 12.89
CA LEU A 63 -0.48 14.24 12.32
C LEU A 63 0.02 15.69 12.31
N LYS A 64 -0.56 16.57 13.15
CA LYS A 64 -0.28 18.02 13.16
C LYS A 64 1.19 18.41 13.39
N ASN A 65 1.97 17.50 13.99
CA ASN A 65 3.39 17.70 14.29
C ASN A 65 4.31 17.32 13.11
N TYR A 66 3.75 16.84 11.99
CA TYR A 66 4.51 16.46 10.80
C TYR A 66 4.22 17.43 9.66
N SER A 67 5.24 17.73 8.87
CA SER A 67 5.07 18.59 7.70
C SER A 67 4.21 17.91 6.63
N TYR A 68 3.56 18.73 5.79
CA TYR A 68 2.82 18.24 4.63
C TYR A 68 3.68 17.32 3.74
N ASN A 69 4.96 17.68 3.54
CA ASN A 69 5.89 16.89 2.72
C ASN A 69 6.19 15.52 3.35
N GLU A 70 6.34 15.44 4.68
CA GLU A 70 6.55 14.17 5.36
C GLU A 70 5.33 13.26 5.25
N ILE A 71 4.13 13.81 5.45
CA ILE A 71 2.85 13.08 5.31
C ILE A 71 2.67 12.63 3.86
N HIS A 72 2.93 13.50 2.89
CA HIS A 72 2.86 13.17 1.47
C HIS A 72 3.81 12.02 1.10
N ASN A 73 5.09 12.13 1.47
CA ASN A 73 6.10 11.12 1.18
C ASN A 73 5.75 9.78 1.85
N ARG A 74 5.25 9.81 3.08
CA ARG A 74 4.81 8.62 3.81
C ARG A 74 3.64 7.93 3.13
N ARG A 75 2.61 8.71 2.75
CA ARG A 75 1.44 8.23 2.01
C ARG A 75 1.85 7.53 0.71
N VAL A 76 2.71 8.15 -0.09
CA VAL A 76 3.24 7.57 -1.33
C VAL A 76 4.00 6.28 -1.04
N ALA A 77 4.82 6.27 0.01
CA ALA A 77 5.56 5.07 0.42
C ALA A 77 4.64 3.93 0.90
N LEU A 78 3.47 4.23 1.46
CA LEU A 78 2.49 3.20 1.84
C LEU A 78 1.62 2.73 0.67
N GLY A 79 1.75 3.35 -0.51
CA GLY A 79 0.91 3.05 -1.67
C GLY A 79 -0.53 3.54 -1.54
N ILE A 80 -0.78 4.52 -0.65
CA ILE A 80 -2.12 5.05 -0.38
C ILE A 80 -2.51 6.03 -1.48
N THR A 81 -3.63 5.77 -2.15
CA THR A 81 -4.13 6.61 -3.26
C THR A 81 -5.27 7.48 -2.76
N CYS A 82 -5.16 8.80 -2.96
CA CYS A 82 -6.21 9.73 -2.56
C CYS A 82 -7.19 9.95 -3.71
N VAL A 83 -8.48 9.81 -3.42
CA VAL A 83 -9.54 10.32 -4.31
C VAL A 83 -9.67 11.82 -4.06
N GLN A 84 -9.60 12.63 -5.11
CA GLN A 84 -9.81 14.07 -4.98
C GLN A 84 -11.29 14.38 -4.89
N CYS A 85 -11.69 15.22 -3.93
CA CYS A 85 -13.07 15.69 -3.84
C CYS A 85 -13.46 16.47 -5.10
N THR A 86 -14.69 16.24 -5.58
CA THR A 86 -15.35 17.19 -6.49
C THR A 86 -15.63 18.52 -5.75
N PRO A 87 -15.89 19.62 -6.47
CA PRO A 87 -16.25 20.89 -5.84
C PRO A 87 -17.45 20.77 -4.88
N VAL A 88 -18.45 19.96 -5.26
CA VAL A 88 -19.65 19.69 -4.44
C VAL A 88 -19.26 18.96 -3.15
N GLN A 89 -18.44 17.92 -3.24
CA GLN A 89 -17.97 17.17 -2.06
C GLN A 89 -17.12 18.05 -1.13
N LEU A 90 -16.28 18.93 -1.70
CA LEU A 90 -15.49 19.88 -0.93
C LEU A 90 -16.38 20.88 -0.18
N GLU A 91 -17.45 21.36 -0.81
CA GLU A 91 -18.41 22.24 -0.14
C GLU A 91 -19.14 21.53 1.01
N ILE A 92 -19.54 20.26 0.82
CA ILE A 92 -20.12 19.43 1.87
C ILE A 92 -19.15 19.30 3.06
N LEU A 93 -17.87 19.01 2.81
CA LEU A 93 -16.86 18.91 3.87
C LEU A 93 -16.64 20.23 4.63
N ARG A 94 -16.73 21.38 3.94
CA ARG A 94 -16.66 22.69 4.60
C ARG A 94 -17.86 22.94 5.50
N ARG A 95 -19.08 22.61 5.03
CA ARG A 95 -20.31 22.71 5.84
C ARG A 95 -20.28 21.78 7.06
N ALA A 96 -19.65 20.62 6.93
CA ALA A 96 -19.42 19.68 8.03
C ALA A 96 -18.26 20.06 8.97
N GLY A 97 -17.58 21.19 8.74
CA GLY A 97 -16.47 21.64 9.58
C GLY A 97 -15.15 20.87 9.40
N ALA A 98 -15.08 19.92 8.46
CA ALA A 98 -13.88 19.12 8.20
C ALA A 98 -12.76 19.91 7.51
N MET A 99 -13.13 20.98 6.78
CA MET A 99 -12.23 21.75 5.92
C MET A 99 -12.51 23.25 6.02
N PRO A 100 -11.46 24.10 6.06
CA PRO A 100 -11.66 25.55 6.08
C PRO A 100 -12.12 26.06 4.71
N ILE A 101 -12.89 27.15 4.72
CA ILE A 101 -13.48 27.78 3.51
C ILE A 101 -12.41 28.14 2.47
N SER A 102 -11.23 28.57 2.93
CA SER A 102 -10.08 28.93 2.08
C SER A 102 -9.48 27.76 1.29
N SER A 103 -9.73 26.51 1.71
CA SER A 103 -9.13 25.33 1.09
C SER A 103 -9.74 25.04 -0.27
N ARG A 104 -8.91 24.84 -1.29
CA ARG A 104 -9.38 24.60 -2.67
C ARG A 104 -9.36 23.14 -3.10
N ARG A 105 -8.71 22.26 -2.34
CA ARG A 105 -8.56 20.84 -2.65
C ARG A 105 -8.62 20.02 -1.37
N CYS A 106 -9.16 18.82 -1.46
CA CYS A 106 -9.13 17.84 -0.39
C CYS A 106 -8.95 16.45 -0.99
N GLY A 107 -8.03 15.67 -0.43
CA GLY A 107 -7.87 14.25 -0.73
C GLY A 107 -8.64 13.41 0.29
N MET A 108 -9.26 12.35 -0.19
CA MET A 108 -10.03 11.40 0.61
C MET A 108 -9.37 10.03 0.57
N ILE A 109 -9.24 9.39 1.73
CA ILE A 109 -8.65 8.06 1.88
C ILE A 109 -9.57 7.17 2.71
N THR A 110 -9.55 5.87 2.51
CA THR A 110 -10.37 4.94 3.30
C THR A 110 -9.93 4.89 4.77
N LYS A 111 -10.81 4.39 5.65
CA LYS A 111 -10.48 4.20 7.07
C LYS A 111 -9.18 3.42 7.28
N ARG A 112 -9.03 2.31 6.55
CA ARG A 112 -7.83 1.46 6.62
C ARG A 112 -6.56 2.20 6.17
N GLU A 113 -6.64 2.96 5.08
CA GLU A 113 -5.52 3.78 4.62
C GLU A 113 -5.12 4.83 5.67
N ALA A 114 -6.11 5.46 6.32
CA ALA A 114 -5.88 6.44 7.38
C ALA A 114 -5.21 5.81 8.61
N GLU A 115 -5.68 4.63 9.04
CA GLU A 115 -5.08 3.86 10.14
C GLU A 115 -3.62 3.52 9.84
N ARG A 116 -3.32 3.00 8.63
CA ARG A 116 -1.96 2.66 8.19
C ARG A 116 -1.05 3.90 8.14
N LEU A 117 -1.56 5.01 7.62
CA LEU A 117 -0.81 6.27 7.57
C LEU A 117 -0.46 6.76 8.96
N CYS A 118 -1.44 6.86 9.86
CA CYS A 118 -1.22 7.31 11.22
C CYS A 118 -0.31 6.36 12.00
N LYS A 119 -0.51 5.05 11.90
CA LYS A 119 0.34 4.04 12.55
C LYS A 119 1.80 4.15 12.12
N SER A 120 2.06 4.52 10.87
CA SER A 120 3.43 4.69 10.35
C SER A 120 4.19 5.88 10.93
N PHE A 121 3.46 6.85 11.51
CA PHE A 121 4.02 8.00 12.23
C PHE A 121 4.06 7.77 13.74
N LEU A 122 3.02 7.15 14.29
CA LEU A 122 2.80 7.00 15.73
C LEU A 122 3.41 5.73 16.34
N GLY A 123 3.76 4.73 15.54
CA GLY A 123 4.17 3.41 16.01
C GLY A 123 5.57 2.95 15.57
N ALA A 124 6.18 2.06 16.37
CA ALA A 124 7.27 1.22 15.91
C ALA A 124 6.72 0.17 14.94
N HIS A 125 7.43 -0.05 13.84
CA HIS A 125 7.01 -0.95 12.75
C HIS A 125 7.04 -2.42 13.21
N SER A 126 5.96 -2.92 13.81
CA SER A 126 5.81 -4.35 14.08
C SER A 126 5.36 -5.05 12.80
N PRO A 127 6.07 -6.10 12.33
CA PRO A 127 5.60 -6.90 11.21
C PRO A 127 4.19 -7.45 11.48
N PRO A 128 3.34 -7.61 10.45
CA PRO A 128 2.02 -8.20 10.62
C PRO A 128 2.14 -9.58 11.27
N LYS A 129 1.33 -9.85 12.31
CA LYS A 129 1.28 -11.14 13.01
C LYS A 129 0.59 -12.18 12.13
N LEU A 130 1.30 -12.69 11.13
CA LEU A 130 0.88 -13.82 10.32
C LEU A 130 1.36 -15.12 10.97
N PRO A 131 0.64 -16.25 10.81
CA PRO A 131 1.13 -17.55 11.26
C PRO A 131 2.52 -17.84 10.67
N GLU A 132 3.40 -18.49 11.44
CA GLU A 132 4.80 -18.73 11.02
C GLU A 132 4.90 -19.55 9.72
N ASN A 133 3.90 -20.40 9.44
CA ASN A 133 3.82 -21.25 8.26
C ASN A 133 3.00 -20.65 7.10
N PHE A 134 2.52 -19.40 7.24
CA PHE A 134 1.71 -18.77 6.22
C PHE A 134 2.58 -18.31 5.03
N ALA A 135 2.08 -18.48 3.81
CA ALA A 135 2.70 -17.95 2.62
C ALA A 135 1.66 -17.35 1.66
N PHE A 136 2.01 -16.25 1.02
CA PHE A 136 1.20 -15.65 -0.04
C PHE A 136 1.54 -16.30 -1.37
N ASP A 137 0.53 -16.80 -2.06
CA ASP A 137 0.67 -17.18 -3.46
C ASP A 137 0.78 -15.93 -4.33
N VAL A 138 1.93 -15.74 -4.95
CA VAL A 138 2.26 -14.55 -5.73
C VAL A 138 2.65 -14.90 -7.16
N SER A 139 2.34 -13.99 -8.08
CA SER A 139 2.74 -14.10 -9.48
C SER A 139 3.07 -12.74 -10.09
N HIS A 140 3.91 -12.74 -11.10
CA HIS A 140 4.14 -11.58 -11.97
C HIS A 140 4.04 -11.98 -13.43
N GLU A 141 3.76 -10.99 -14.28
CA GLU A 141 3.58 -11.17 -15.73
C GLU A 141 4.79 -10.66 -16.54
N CYS A 142 5.79 -10.04 -15.89
CA CYS A 142 7.00 -9.54 -16.56
C CYS A 142 7.74 -10.65 -17.33
N ALA A 143 8.23 -10.34 -18.54
CA ALA A 143 8.82 -11.28 -19.48
C ALA A 143 7.87 -12.44 -19.78
N TRP A 144 8.19 -13.67 -19.38
CA TRP A 144 7.32 -14.84 -19.55
C TRP A 144 6.46 -15.13 -18.31
N GLY A 145 6.57 -14.29 -17.28
CA GLY A 145 5.90 -14.47 -16.01
C GLY A 145 6.54 -15.53 -15.11
N SER A 146 6.12 -15.53 -13.85
CA SER A 146 6.49 -16.55 -12.87
C SER A 146 5.49 -16.60 -11.73
N ARG A 147 5.38 -17.76 -11.08
CA ARG A 147 4.58 -18.00 -9.88
C ARG A 147 5.49 -18.45 -8.74
N GLY A 148 5.18 -18.01 -7.54
CA GLY A 148 5.92 -18.38 -6.36
C GLY A 148 5.12 -18.21 -5.08
N SER A 149 5.73 -18.65 -3.99
CA SER A 149 5.18 -18.57 -2.64
C SER A 149 6.03 -17.61 -1.81
N PHE A 150 5.46 -16.48 -1.41
CA PHE A 150 6.10 -15.47 -0.58
C PHE A 150 5.92 -15.83 0.90
N ILE A 151 7.02 -16.02 1.61
CA ILE A 151 7.04 -16.43 3.02
C ILE A 151 7.37 -15.21 3.90
N PRO A 152 6.38 -14.61 4.59
CA PRO A 152 6.58 -13.39 5.37
C PRO A 152 7.57 -13.54 6.51
N ALA A 153 7.61 -14.71 7.15
CA ALA A 153 8.58 -15.02 8.21
C ALA A 153 10.05 -14.87 7.76
N ARG A 154 10.32 -15.00 6.45
CA ARG A 154 11.65 -14.81 5.87
C ARG A 154 11.92 -13.37 5.40
N TYR A 155 10.93 -12.49 5.36
CA TYR A 155 11.08 -11.12 4.86
C TYR A 155 11.57 -10.16 5.94
N ASN A 156 12.78 -10.42 6.45
CA ASN A 156 13.44 -9.62 7.49
C ASN A 156 14.33 -8.48 6.95
N SER A 157 14.53 -8.41 5.64
CA SER A 157 15.25 -7.34 4.96
C SER A 157 14.75 -7.18 3.53
N SER A 158 14.96 -6.01 2.92
CA SER A 158 14.58 -5.75 1.53
C SER A 158 15.24 -6.68 0.50
N ARG A 159 16.35 -7.34 0.88
CA ARG A 159 17.12 -8.29 0.07
C ARG A 159 16.88 -9.75 0.45
N ALA A 160 16.05 -10.02 1.46
CA ALA A 160 15.80 -11.38 1.93
C ALA A 160 15.23 -12.26 0.81
N LYS A 161 15.71 -13.51 0.71
CA LYS A 161 15.22 -14.48 -0.27
C LYS A 161 13.94 -15.14 0.23
N CYS A 162 12.84 -14.38 0.22
CA CYS A 162 11.57 -14.76 0.83
C CYS A 162 10.54 -15.32 -0.15
N ILE A 163 10.84 -15.38 -1.46
CA ILE A 163 9.91 -15.95 -2.47
C ILE A 163 10.50 -17.24 -3.01
N LYS A 164 9.77 -18.36 -2.85
CA LYS A 164 10.11 -19.65 -3.46
C LYS A 164 9.42 -19.76 -4.83
N CYS A 165 10.17 -19.90 -5.91
CA CYS A 165 9.61 -20.12 -7.24
C CYS A 165 8.95 -21.50 -7.34
N SER A 166 7.74 -21.57 -7.91
CA SER A 166 6.99 -22.82 -8.08
C SER A 166 7.60 -23.74 -9.15
N TYR A 167 8.38 -23.20 -10.09
CA TYR A 167 8.95 -23.98 -11.20
C TYR A 167 10.33 -24.56 -10.86
N CYS A 168 11.25 -23.73 -10.35
CA CYS A 168 12.63 -24.15 -10.06
C CYS A 168 12.94 -24.38 -8.58
N ASN A 169 11.98 -24.13 -7.68
CA ASN A 169 12.14 -24.23 -6.22
C ASN A 169 13.23 -23.31 -5.60
N MET A 170 13.86 -22.45 -6.40
CA MET A 170 14.87 -21.51 -5.94
C MET A 170 14.22 -20.33 -5.20
N TYR A 171 14.97 -19.78 -4.24
CA TYR A 171 14.53 -18.64 -3.43
C TYR A 171 15.08 -17.31 -3.97
N PHE A 172 14.20 -16.32 -4.10
CA PHE A 172 14.51 -14.99 -4.61
C PHE A 172 14.04 -13.89 -3.65
N SER A 173 14.75 -12.76 -3.67
CA SER A 173 14.24 -11.52 -3.10
C SER A 173 13.15 -10.93 -4.00
N PRO A 174 12.21 -10.12 -3.48
CA PRO A 174 11.10 -9.60 -4.28
C PRO A 174 11.53 -8.89 -5.57
N ASN A 175 12.59 -8.09 -5.51
CA ASN A 175 13.16 -7.42 -6.69
C ASN A 175 13.80 -8.37 -7.69
N LYS A 176 14.48 -9.43 -7.23
CA LYS A 176 15.07 -10.42 -8.15
C LYS A 176 14.00 -11.30 -8.79
N PHE A 177 12.92 -11.59 -8.06
CA PHE A 177 11.86 -12.47 -8.53
C PHE A 177 11.15 -11.92 -9.77
N ILE A 178 10.89 -10.61 -9.85
CA ILE A 178 10.24 -10.01 -11.03
C ILE A 178 11.06 -10.04 -12.33
N PHE A 179 12.36 -10.36 -12.24
CA PHE A 179 13.24 -10.58 -13.39
C PHE A 179 13.52 -12.08 -13.65
N HIS A 180 12.89 -12.96 -12.88
CA HIS A 180 13.04 -14.41 -13.00
C HIS A 180 11.77 -15.00 -13.61
N SER A 181 11.86 -15.49 -14.86
CA SER A 181 10.71 -15.98 -15.60
C SER A 181 10.90 -17.41 -16.12
N HIS A 182 9.79 -18.11 -16.31
CA HIS A 182 9.74 -19.44 -16.94
C HIS A 182 8.78 -19.41 -18.13
N ARG A 183 9.17 -20.06 -19.23
CA ARG A 183 8.31 -20.17 -20.41
C ARG A 183 7.40 -21.37 -20.26
N THR A 184 6.09 -21.12 -20.13
CA THR A 184 5.04 -22.15 -20.15
C THR A 184 4.30 -22.13 -21.49
N PRO A 185 3.57 -23.19 -21.87
CA PRO A 185 2.80 -23.21 -23.13
C PRO A 185 1.80 -22.06 -23.26
N GLU A 186 1.24 -21.59 -22.15
CA GLU A 186 0.26 -20.50 -22.07
C GLU A 186 0.90 -19.12 -21.88
N SER A 187 2.22 -19.05 -21.74
CA SER A 187 2.91 -17.80 -21.40
C SER A 187 2.96 -16.83 -22.59
N LYS A 188 2.50 -15.60 -22.35
CA LYS A 188 2.63 -14.47 -23.29
C LYS A 188 3.76 -13.57 -22.85
N TYR A 189 4.69 -13.29 -23.77
CA TYR A 189 5.77 -12.35 -23.48
C TYR A 189 5.20 -10.95 -23.24
N THR A 190 5.47 -10.39 -22.07
CA THR A 190 5.08 -9.04 -21.68
C THR A 190 6.33 -8.24 -21.36
N GLN A 191 6.50 -7.09 -22.03
CA GLN A 191 7.63 -6.22 -21.73
C GLN A 191 7.52 -5.68 -20.29
N PRO A 192 8.56 -5.83 -19.46
CA PRO A 192 8.57 -5.21 -18.13
C PRO A 192 8.57 -3.69 -18.27
N ASP A 193 7.56 -2.99 -17.73
CA ASP A 193 7.47 -1.51 -17.82
C ASP A 193 8.51 -0.75 -16.97
N ALA A 194 9.32 -1.43 -16.18
CA ALA A 194 10.01 -0.81 -15.06
C ALA A 194 11.46 -0.39 -15.37
N ALA A 195 11.66 0.92 -15.55
CA ALA A 195 12.97 1.58 -15.50
C ALA A 195 13.56 1.72 -14.07
N ASN A 196 13.01 1.04 -13.05
CA ASN A 196 13.48 1.18 -11.65
C ASN A 196 13.49 -0.15 -10.88
N PHE A 197 14.64 -0.44 -10.25
CA PHE A 197 14.94 -1.57 -9.36
C PHE A 197 14.04 -1.72 -8.12
N ASN A 198 13.09 -0.81 -7.84
CA ASN A 198 12.14 -0.93 -6.72
C ASN A 198 10.68 -1.17 -7.19
N SER A 199 10.47 -1.51 -8.45
CA SER A 199 9.13 -1.63 -9.05
C SER A 199 8.40 -2.93 -8.73
N TRP A 200 9.02 -3.88 -8.00
CA TRP A 200 8.42 -5.19 -7.74
C TRP A 200 7.02 -5.13 -7.14
N ARG A 201 6.71 -4.11 -6.34
CA ARG A 201 5.41 -3.90 -5.71
C ARG A 201 4.26 -3.71 -6.70
N ARG A 202 4.55 -3.18 -7.91
CA ARG A 202 3.56 -2.99 -8.98
C ARG A 202 3.36 -4.27 -9.80
N HIS A 203 4.40 -5.09 -9.90
CA HIS A 203 4.39 -6.28 -10.76
C HIS A 203 4.05 -7.57 -10.03
N LEU A 204 4.25 -7.62 -8.71
CA LEU A 204 3.98 -8.79 -7.90
C LEU A 204 2.56 -8.72 -7.32
N LYS A 205 1.68 -9.59 -7.83
CA LYS A 205 0.26 -9.68 -7.48
C LYS A 205 -0.02 -11.00 -6.74
N LEU A 206 -1.08 -11.07 -5.94
CA LEU A 206 -1.56 -12.36 -5.45
C LEU A 206 -2.14 -13.16 -6.62
N THR A 207 -1.88 -14.46 -6.66
CA THR A 207 -2.35 -15.32 -7.76
C THR A 207 -3.86 -15.58 -7.66
N ASP A 208 -4.41 -15.64 -6.45
CA ASP A 208 -5.85 -15.72 -6.24
C ASP A 208 -6.47 -14.33 -6.09
N LYS A 209 -7.44 -14.02 -6.96
CA LYS A 209 -8.20 -12.76 -6.94
C LYS A 209 -9.40 -12.82 -5.98
N GLY A 210 -9.78 -14.01 -5.51
CA GLY A 210 -10.84 -14.24 -4.53
C GLY A 210 -10.34 -14.30 -3.08
N SER A 211 -9.06 -13.97 -2.83
CA SER A 211 -8.49 -14.06 -1.49
C SER A 211 -9.28 -13.18 -0.51
N PRO A 212 -9.58 -13.68 0.70
CA PRO A 212 -10.26 -12.92 1.75
C PRO A 212 -9.65 -11.53 1.93
N THR A 213 -10.50 -10.54 2.22
CA THR A 213 -10.11 -9.13 2.41
C THR A 213 -8.94 -8.98 3.38
N GLU A 214 -8.86 -9.82 4.41
CA GLU A 214 -7.76 -9.87 5.38
C GLU A 214 -6.41 -10.25 4.74
N ILE A 215 -6.38 -11.18 3.79
CA ILE A 215 -5.18 -11.61 3.08
C ILE A 215 -4.70 -10.50 2.14
N LEU A 216 -5.61 -9.86 1.40
CA LEU A 216 -5.29 -8.70 0.57
C LEU A 216 -4.67 -7.58 1.43
N HIS A 217 -5.26 -7.35 2.59
CA HIS A 217 -4.76 -6.37 3.54
C HIS A 217 -3.35 -6.71 4.04
N ALA A 218 -3.13 -7.93 4.49
CA ALA A 218 -1.82 -8.37 4.96
C ALA A 218 -0.76 -8.29 3.84
N TRP A 219 -1.13 -8.59 2.60
CA TRP A 219 -0.24 -8.46 1.44
C TRP A 219 0.21 -7.01 1.22
N GLU A 220 -0.70 -6.04 1.34
CA GLU A 220 -0.36 -4.63 1.25
C GLU A 220 0.55 -4.14 2.37
N ASP A 221 0.36 -4.64 3.58
CA ASP A 221 1.20 -4.32 4.73
C ASP A 221 2.62 -4.88 4.55
N VAL A 222 2.75 -6.11 4.04
CA VAL A 222 4.04 -6.70 3.67
C VAL A 222 4.77 -5.86 2.62
N LYS A 223 4.07 -5.42 1.57
CA LYS A 223 4.66 -4.52 0.55
C LYS A 223 5.20 -3.23 1.18
N ALA A 224 4.55 -2.71 2.22
CA ALA A 224 4.95 -1.47 2.87
C ALA A 224 6.16 -1.60 3.83
N MET A 225 6.55 -2.82 4.22
CA MET A 225 7.48 -3.02 5.35
C MET A 225 8.83 -2.31 5.23
N PHE A 226 9.48 -2.39 4.06
CA PHE A 226 10.83 -1.82 3.85
C PHE A 226 10.86 -0.57 2.98
N ASN A 227 9.80 0.26 2.98
CA ASN A 227 9.72 1.40 2.06
C ASN A 227 10.41 2.70 2.55
N GLY A 228 11.51 2.59 3.29
CA GLY A 228 12.48 3.68 3.50
C GLY A 228 12.08 4.81 4.45
N GLY A 229 10.88 4.81 5.01
CA GLY A 229 10.41 5.89 5.88
C GLY A 229 10.85 5.79 7.35
N SER A 230 11.32 4.62 7.81
CA SER A 230 11.70 4.41 9.22
C SER A 230 13.14 4.83 9.53
N ARG A 231 13.63 5.94 8.95
CA ARG A 231 14.80 6.58 9.55
C ARG A 231 14.30 7.27 10.80
N LYS A 232 14.46 6.64 11.97
CA LYS A 232 14.36 7.35 13.25
C LYS A 232 15.29 8.55 13.11
N ARG A 233 14.73 9.74 12.96
CA ARG A 233 15.46 10.97 13.23
C ARG A 233 15.61 10.97 14.73
N THR A 234 16.77 10.52 15.23
CA THR A 234 17.21 10.84 16.58
C THR A 234 17.08 12.36 16.70
N LEU A 235 16.04 12.80 17.41
CA LEU A 235 15.90 14.18 17.82
C LEU A 235 17.19 14.52 18.61
N PRO A 236 17.88 15.64 18.33
CA PRO A 236 18.83 16.17 19.28
C PRO A 236 18.05 16.52 20.55
N GLY A 237 18.41 15.88 21.66
CA GLY A 237 17.83 16.20 22.95
C GLY A 237 18.03 17.69 23.24
N SER A 238 16.95 18.37 23.61
CA SER A 238 17.05 19.66 24.32
C SER A 238 17.79 19.39 25.62
N GLY A 239 19.06 19.81 25.65
CA GLY A 239 19.89 19.77 26.84
C GLY A 239 19.40 20.79 27.85
N SER A 240 19.17 20.32 29.08
CA SER A 240 19.15 21.17 30.26
C SER A 240 20.59 21.62 30.55
N GLU A 241 20.81 22.93 30.57
CA GLU A 241 21.93 23.56 31.31
C GLU A 241 21.64 23.40 32.82
N SER A 242 22.55 23.39 33.80
CA SER A 242 23.99 23.66 33.87
C SER A 242 24.53 22.95 35.14
N SER A 243 25.77 22.48 35.13
CA SER A 243 26.76 22.72 36.21
C SER A 243 28.10 22.06 35.87
N SER A 244 29.11 22.93 35.75
CA SER A 244 30.56 22.73 35.55
C SER A 244 31.22 21.95 36.72
N PRO A 245 32.57 21.72 36.81
CA PRO A 245 33.67 22.25 35.97
C PRO A 245 34.91 21.32 35.69
N LEU A 246 35.78 21.80 34.78
CA LEU A 246 37.25 21.60 34.67
C LEU A 246 37.85 20.25 34.20
N LYS A 247 38.49 20.24 33.01
CA LYS A 247 39.96 20.17 32.87
C LYS A 247 40.48 20.23 31.40
N SER A 248 41.37 21.21 31.20
CA SER A 248 42.60 21.28 30.39
C SER A 248 42.68 20.75 28.95
N HIS A 249 42.98 21.71 28.07
CA HIS A 249 43.54 21.63 26.71
C HIS A 249 44.92 20.94 26.62
N GLU A 250 45.15 20.19 25.53
CA GLU A 250 46.33 20.37 24.65
C GLU A 250 46.04 19.86 23.21
N PRO A 251 46.65 20.44 22.15
CA PRO A 251 46.24 20.20 20.75
C PRO A 251 47.23 19.31 19.97
N SER A 252 46.74 18.52 19.00
CA SER A 252 47.61 17.84 18.02
C SER A 252 46.90 17.50 16.70
N ARG A 253 47.17 18.34 15.69
CA ARG A 253 47.42 18.11 14.23
C ARG A 253 46.47 17.22 13.37
N PRO A 254 46.15 17.63 12.12
CA PRO A 254 45.22 16.91 11.24
C PRO A 254 45.89 15.78 10.44
N GLN A 255 45.19 14.67 10.23
CA GLN A 255 45.66 13.59 9.37
C GLN A 255 44.60 13.19 8.32
N SER A 256 44.94 13.58 7.09
CA SER A 256 44.59 13.05 5.76
C SER A 256 43.62 11.86 5.65
N SER A 257 42.55 12.08 4.88
CA SER A 257 41.74 11.04 4.23
C SER A 257 42.54 10.28 3.15
N PRO A 258 42.37 8.95 3.01
CA PRO A 258 42.74 8.25 1.79
C PRO A 258 41.55 8.07 0.85
N GLU A 259 41.86 8.16 -0.43
CA GLU A 259 40.99 8.19 -1.60
C GLU A 259 40.33 6.83 -1.90
N ILE A 260 39.13 6.88 -2.50
CA ILE A 260 38.38 5.72 -2.99
C ILE A 260 38.76 5.51 -4.47
N PRO A 261 39.13 4.30 -4.92
CA PRO A 261 39.42 4.05 -6.34
C PRO A 261 38.15 4.05 -7.20
N THR A 262 38.17 4.88 -8.22
CA THR A 262 37.20 4.95 -9.32
C THR A 262 37.27 3.69 -10.18
N PHE A 263 36.25 2.83 -10.13
CA PHE A 263 36.09 1.75 -11.11
C PHE A 263 35.43 2.29 -12.39
N ILE A 264 36.22 2.26 -13.45
CA ILE A 264 35.90 2.61 -14.83
C ILE A 264 34.88 1.62 -15.39
N PHE A 265 33.75 2.13 -15.89
CA PHE A 265 32.82 1.39 -16.75
C PHE A 265 33.42 1.27 -18.16
N LEU A 266 33.75 0.06 -18.60
CA LEU A 266 33.99 -0.27 -20.00
C LEU A 266 32.66 -0.55 -20.71
N PRO A 267 32.37 0.08 -21.87
CA PRO A 267 31.29 -0.35 -22.74
C PRO A 267 31.85 -1.30 -23.83
N LEU A 268 31.36 -2.53 -23.87
CA LEU A 268 31.57 -3.49 -24.96
C LEU A 268 30.21 -4.21 -25.11
N PHE A 269 29.48 -4.16 -26.23
CA PHE A 269 29.92 -4.36 -27.60
C PHE A 269 29.03 -3.59 -28.58
N LYS A 270 29.67 -3.03 -29.61
CA LYS A 270 29.04 -2.71 -30.88
C LYS A 270 29.77 -3.51 -31.96
N LYS A 271 28.95 -4.19 -32.78
CA LYS A 271 29.09 -4.45 -34.23
C LYS A 271 29.78 -5.72 -34.77
N LYS A 272 29.01 -6.34 -35.68
CA LYS A 272 29.29 -7.09 -36.93
C LYS A 272 29.05 -8.61 -36.80
N SER A 273 28.37 -9.26 -37.74
CA SER A 273 28.15 -8.95 -39.17
C SER A 273 26.69 -8.81 -39.58
#